data_AF-A0A534QA45-F1
#
_entry.id   AF-A0A534QA45-F1
#
_cell.length_a   1.000
_cell.length_b   1.000
_cell.length_c   1.000
_cell.angle_alpha   90.00
_cell.angle_beta   90.00
_cell.angle_gamma   90.00
#
_symmetry.space_group_name_H-M   'P 1'
#
loop_
_entity.id
_entity.type
_entity.pdbx_description
1 polymer ?
#
loop_
_entity_poly.entity_id
_entity_poly.type
_entity_poly.pdbx_seq_one_letter_code
_entity_poly.pdbx_strand_id
1 'polypeptide(L)'
;MLTALAPLVAVGGFGLYFLSSFRFARYRRRPWEFLAIIAGGAALGAYRLAAAPGAATAVAAVLAIGILAFACWFLFSFSMYGPREDRPRAGERFPDFALPASDGKIFRLADARGRRLLLVCYRGIW
;
A
#
# COMPACT_ATOMS: atom_id res chain seq x y z
N MET A 1 -20.91 -5.11 -23.47
CA MET A 1 -19.91 -4.11 -23.00
C MET A 1 -20.02 -3.78 -21.50
N LEU A 2 -21.22 -3.61 -20.91
CA LEU A 2 -21.34 -3.27 -19.48
C LEU A 2 -20.84 -4.35 -18.49
N THR A 3 -20.77 -5.61 -18.90
CA THR A 3 -20.30 -6.71 -18.05
C THR A 3 -18.83 -6.57 -17.65
N ALA A 4 -17.97 -6.07 -18.54
CA ALA A 4 -16.55 -5.86 -18.25
C ALA A 4 -16.29 -4.62 -17.39
N LEU A 5 -17.27 -3.73 -17.20
CA LEU A 5 -17.08 -2.47 -16.49
C LEU A 5 -16.67 -2.68 -15.03
N ALA A 6 -17.31 -3.63 -14.33
CA ALA A 6 -17.00 -3.94 -12.93
C ALA A 6 -15.53 -4.34 -12.71
N PRO A 7 -14.98 -5.35 -13.40
CA PRO A 7 -13.57 -5.70 -13.25
C PRO A 7 -12.62 -4.62 -13.78
N LEU A 8 -13.01 -3.84 -14.80
CA LEU A 8 -12.19 -2.72 -15.28
C LEU A 8 -12.08 -1.59 -14.26
N VAL A 9 -13.17 -1.24 -13.58
CA VAL A 9 -13.13 -0.25 -12.48
C VAL A 9 -12.27 -0.78 -11.33
N ALA A 10 -12.43 -2.05 -10.97
CA ALA A 10 -11.63 -2.67 -9.91
C ALA A 10 -10.13 -2.68 -10.24
N VAL A 11 -9.74 -3.17 -11.42
CA VAL A 11 -8.33 -3.19 -11.82
C VAL A 11 -7.77 -1.79 -12.04
N GLY A 12 -8.59 -0.86 -12.54
CA GLY A 12 -8.24 0.54 -12.73
C GLY A 12 -7.95 1.24 -11.40
N GLY A 13 -8.78 1.05 -10.39
CA GLY A 13 -8.53 1.57 -9.03
C GLY A 13 -7.21 1.06 -8.44
N PHE A 14 -6.92 -0.22 -8.64
CA PHE A 14 -5.67 -0.83 -8.19
C PHE A 14 -4.45 -0.35 -8.99
N GLY A 15 -4.58 -0.20 -10.31
CA GLY A 15 -3.54 0.38 -11.16
C GLY A 15 -3.25 1.85 -10.83
N LEU A 16 -4.30 2.64 -10.57
CA LEU A 16 -4.18 4.05 -10.16
C LEU A 16 -3.45 4.19 -8.83
N TYR A 17 -3.62 3.25 -7.90
CA TYR A 17 -2.84 3.20 -6.66
C TYR A 17 -1.33 3.11 -6.97
N PHE A 18 -0.91 2.20 -7.85
CA PHE A 18 0.50 2.05 -8.21
C PHE A 18 1.02 3.22 -9.02
N LEU A 19 0.24 3.72 -9.98
CA LEU A 19 0.61 4.92 -10.73
C LEU A 19 0.83 6.10 -9.78
N SER A 20 -0.09 6.32 -8.84
CA SER A 20 0.04 7.39 -7.85
C SER A 20 1.27 7.21 -6.95
N SER A 21 1.50 5.99 -6.48
CA SER A 21 2.60 5.68 -5.56
C SER A 21 3.95 5.83 -6.25
N PHE A 22 4.12 5.30 -7.46
CA PHE A 22 5.41 5.27 -8.16
C PHE A 22 5.67 6.52 -9.01
N ARG A 23 4.67 7.04 -9.72
CA ARG A 23 4.87 8.18 -10.63
C ARG A 23 4.86 9.53 -9.91
N PHE A 24 4.10 9.63 -8.81
CA PHE A 24 3.95 10.88 -8.05
C PHE A 24 4.52 10.78 -6.62
N ALA A 25 5.18 9.68 -6.25
CA ALA A 25 5.77 9.46 -4.93
C ALA A 25 4.78 9.66 -3.76
N ARG A 26 3.48 9.42 -3.99
CA ARG A 26 2.43 9.59 -2.98
C ARG A 26 2.22 8.31 -2.18
N TYR A 27 3.14 8.03 -1.26
CA TYR A 27 3.06 6.87 -0.38
C TYR A 27 2.08 7.13 0.78
N ARG A 28 0.94 6.44 0.78
CA ARG A 28 -0.03 6.45 1.88
C ARG A 28 -0.12 5.08 2.52
N ARG A 29 -0.10 5.03 3.84
CA ARG A 29 -0.26 3.77 4.60
C ARG A 29 -1.62 3.13 4.38
N ARG A 30 -2.67 3.95 4.24
CA ARG A 30 -4.03 3.50 3.98
C ARG A 30 -4.60 4.25 2.77
N PRO A 31 -4.49 3.69 1.56
CA PRO A 31 -4.95 4.32 0.32
C PRO A 31 -6.47 4.18 0.13
N TRP A 32 -7.25 4.81 1.02
CA TRP A 32 -8.71 4.63 1.10
C TRP A 32 -9.43 5.01 -0.20
N GLU A 33 -8.97 6.05 -0.88
CA GLU A 33 -9.54 6.51 -2.15
C GLU A 33 -9.51 5.41 -3.23
N PHE A 34 -8.40 4.68 -3.33
CA PHE A 34 -8.24 3.61 -4.32
C PHE A 34 -9.03 2.37 -3.91
N LEU A 35 -9.06 2.05 -2.61
CA LEU A 35 -9.91 0.98 -2.08
C LEU A 35 -11.39 1.24 -2.31
N ALA A 36 -11.86 2.48 -2.18
CA ALA A 36 -13.24 2.84 -2.46
C ALA A 36 -13.60 2.63 -3.94
N ILE A 37 -12.69 2.98 -4.87
CA ILE A 37 -12.87 2.72 -6.31
C ILE A 37 -12.96 1.21 -6.56
N ILE A 38 -12.05 0.42 -5.99
CA ILE A 38 -12.02 -1.04 -6.16
C ILE A 38 -13.29 -1.67 -5.59
N ALA A 39 -13.71 -1.26 -4.40
CA ALA A 39 -14.94 -1.70 -3.76
C ALA A 39 -16.18 -1.32 -4.58
N GLY A 40 -16.19 -0.12 -5.20
CA GLY A 40 -17.23 0.29 -6.13
C GLY A 40 -17.33 -0.63 -7.35
N GLY A 41 -16.19 -1.05 -7.91
CA GLY A 41 -16.14 -2.04 -8.99
C GLY A 41 -16.74 -3.40 -8.57
N ALA A 42 -16.38 -3.89 -7.37
CA ALA A 42 -16.92 -5.13 -6.82
C ALA A 42 -18.44 -5.05 -6.55
N ALA A 43 -18.90 -3.96 -5.94
CA ALA A 43 -20.32 -3.72 -5.68
C ALA A 43 -21.14 -3.65 -6.98
N LEU A 44 -20.60 -2.98 -8.00
CA LEU A 44 -21.20 -2.96 -9.34
C LEU A 44 -21.30 -4.37 -9.93
N GLY A 45 -20.26 -5.19 -9.80
CA GLY A 45 -20.25 -6.57 -10.26
C GLY A 45 -21.34 -7.41 -9.59
N ALA A 46 -21.42 -7.35 -8.25
CA ALA A 46 -22.44 -8.05 -7.47
C ALA A 46 -23.86 -7.60 -7.83
N TYR A 47 -24.08 -6.29 -7.94
CA TYR A 47 -25.35 -5.72 -8.38
C TYR A 47 -25.77 -6.24 -9.76
N ARG A 48 -24.83 -6.28 -10.71
CA ARG A 48 -25.12 -6.75 -12.08
C ARG A 48 -25.45 -8.24 -12.14
N LEU A 49 -24.77 -9.06 -11.34
CA LEU A 49 -25.11 -10.47 -11.20
C LEU A 49 -26.51 -10.67 -10.63
N ALA A 50 -26.89 -9.89 -9.61
CA ALA A 50 -28.22 -9.95 -9.03
C ALA A 50 -29.31 -9.47 -9.99
N ALA A 51 -29.06 -8.38 -10.72
CA ALA A 51 -30.03 -7.78 -11.64
C ALA A 51 -30.20 -8.56 -12.95
N ALA A 52 -29.14 -9.23 -13.43
CA ALA A 52 -29.16 -10.03 -14.65
C ALA A 52 -28.25 -11.26 -14.50
N PRO A 53 -28.75 -12.34 -13.86
CA PRO A 53 -27.98 -13.55 -13.64
C PRO A 53 -27.55 -14.20 -14.94
N GLY A 54 -26.27 -14.54 -15.05
CA GLY A 54 -25.71 -15.21 -16.22
C GLY A 54 -24.23 -15.50 -16.04
N ALA A 55 -23.69 -16.40 -16.87
CA ALA A 55 -22.28 -16.80 -16.77
C ALA A 55 -21.33 -15.59 -16.89
N ALA A 56 -21.62 -14.67 -17.82
CA ALA A 56 -20.78 -13.48 -18.03
C ALA A 56 -20.83 -12.49 -16.84
N THR A 57 -22.00 -12.27 -16.23
CA THR A 57 -22.14 -11.40 -15.05
C THR A 57 -21.55 -12.06 -13.81
N ALA A 58 -21.62 -13.39 -13.70
CA ALA A 58 -20.97 -14.15 -12.65
C ALA A 58 -19.44 -14.06 -12.72
N VAL A 59 -18.86 -14.30 -13.90
CA VAL A 59 -17.41 -14.17 -14.11
C VAL A 59 -16.95 -12.75 -13.80
N ALA A 60 -17.66 -11.73 -14.28
CA ALA A 60 -17.32 -10.34 -14.02
C ALA A 60 -17.37 -9.99 -12.52
N ALA A 61 -18.39 -10.47 -11.79
CA ALA A 61 -18.51 -10.26 -10.36
C ALA A 61 -17.38 -10.96 -9.59
N VAL A 62 -17.08 -12.23 -9.92
CA VAL A 62 -15.98 -12.99 -9.30
C VAL A 62 -14.64 -12.30 -9.52
N LEU A 63 -14.36 -11.81 -10.73
CA LEU A 63 -13.13 -11.08 -11.02
C LEU A 63 -13.04 -9.78 -10.21
N ALA A 64 -14.10 -8.97 -10.17
CA ALA A 64 -14.10 -7.70 -9.44
C ALA A 64 -13.94 -7.91 -7.92
N ILE A 65 -14.64 -8.90 -7.35
CA ILE A 65 -14.51 -9.29 -5.94
C ILE A 65 -13.12 -9.86 -5.66
N GLY A 66 -12.59 -10.69 -6.55
CA GLY A 66 -11.24 -11.24 -6.45
C GLY A 66 -10.17 -10.16 -6.43
N ILE A 67 -10.30 -9.12 -7.28
CA ILE A 67 -9.41 -7.95 -7.27
C ILE A 67 -9.52 -7.19 -5.95
N LEU A 68 -10.73 -6.98 -5.41
CA LEU A 68 -10.91 -6.35 -4.10
C LEU A 68 -10.24 -7.17 -2.98
N ALA A 69 -10.48 -8.48 -2.95
CA ALA A 69 -9.88 -9.38 -1.97
C ALA A 69 -8.34 -9.36 -2.06
N PHE A 70 -7.81 -9.45 -3.28
CA PHE A 70 -6.37 -9.35 -3.53
C PHE A 70 -5.81 -7.99 -3.10
N ALA A 71 -6.48 -6.88 -3.42
CA ALA A 71 -6.05 -5.56 -3.03
C ALA A 71 -6.04 -5.40 -1.51
N CYS A 72 -7.05 -5.88 -0.81
CA CYS A 72 -7.11 -5.88 0.66
C CYS A 72 -5.96 -6.71 1.25
N TRP A 73 -5.74 -7.94 0.77
CA TRP A 73 -4.62 -8.76 1.20
C TRP A 73 -3.26 -8.08 0.94
N PHE A 74 -3.08 -7.57 -0.27
CA PHE A 74 -1.83 -6.92 -0.67
C PHE A 74 -1.54 -5.69 0.22
N LEU A 75 -2.53 -4.80 0.38
CA LEU A 75 -2.37 -3.55 1.10
C LEU A 75 -2.27 -3.77 2.61
N PHE A 76 -3.05 -4.67 3.20
CA PHE A 76 -3.17 -4.79 4.65
C PHE A 76 -2.42 -5.98 5.27
N SER A 77 -2.01 -6.96 4.46
CA SER A 77 -1.25 -8.13 4.95
C SER A 77 0.15 -8.18 4.35
N PHE A 78 0.27 -8.15 3.02
CA PHE A 78 1.56 -8.35 2.36
C PHE A 78 2.47 -7.12 2.46
N SER A 79 1.91 -5.92 2.25
CA SER A 79 2.69 -4.68 2.23
C SER A 79 2.82 -4.01 3.60
N MET A 80 2.04 -4.44 4.60
CA MET A 80 2.12 -3.87 5.94
C MET A 80 3.36 -4.36 6.67
N TYR A 81 4.11 -3.42 7.23
CA TYR A 81 5.03 -3.71 8.33
C TYR A 81 4.19 -4.13 9.55
N GLY A 82 4.66 -5.13 10.30
CA GLY A 82 4.03 -5.51 11.56
C GLY A 82 3.87 -4.32 12.53
N PRO A 83 3.16 -4.48 13.67
CA PRO A 83 2.75 -3.38 14.57
C PRO A 83 3.86 -2.48 15.15
N ARG A 84 5.14 -2.67 14.81
CA ARG A 84 6.27 -1.86 15.29
C ARG A 84 6.31 -0.51 14.58
N GLU A 85 5.42 0.38 15.01
CA GLU A 85 5.56 1.82 14.79
C GLU A 85 6.11 2.47 16.06
N ASP A 86 7.33 2.09 16.45
CA ASP A 86 8.14 2.93 17.33
C ASP A 86 8.61 4.12 16.48
N ARG A 87 7.72 5.10 16.31
CA ARG A 87 8.01 6.36 15.61
C ARG A 87 8.30 7.43 16.65
N PRO A 88 9.58 7.79 16.85
CA PRO A 88 9.92 8.89 17.74
C PRO A 88 9.20 10.15 17.29
N ARG A 89 8.51 10.81 18.21
CA ARG A 89 7.85 12.09 17.95
C ARG A 89 8.84 13.23 18.09
N ALA A 90 8.52 14.39 17.51
CA ALA A 90 9.33 15.59 17.73
C ALA A 90 9.41 15.91 19.23
N GLY A 91 10.62 16.10 19.73
CA GLY A 91 10.90 16.32 21.15
C GLY A 91 11.18 15.04 21.95
N GLU A 92 10.84 13.86 21.44
CA GLU A 92 11.25 12.59 22.06
C GLU A 92 12.73 12.30 21.77
N ARG A 93 13.38 11.62 22.72
CA ARG A 93 14.74 11.13 22.52
C ARG A 93 14.72 10.05 21.44
N PHE A 94 15.49 10.25 20.37
CA PHE A 94 15.65 9.25 19.34
C PHE A 94 16.32 7.98 19.92
N PRO A 95 15.87 6.76 19.55
CA PRO A 95 16.46 5.50 20.01
C PRO A 95 17.94 5.43 19.69
N ASP A 96 18.73 4.95 20.66
CA ASP A 96 20.16 4.73 20.42
C ASP A 96 20.37 3.56 19.46
N PHE A 97 21.40 3.63 18.64
CA PHE A 97 21.73 2.57 17.69
C PHE A 97 23.24 2.50 17.40
N ALA A 98 23.66 1.30 17.03
CA ALA A 98 25.00 1.03 16.50
C ALA A 98 24.83 0.23 15.21
N LEU A 99 25.28 0.79 14.08
CA LEU A 99 25.12 0.19 12.75
C LEU A 99 26.45 0.21 11.99
N PRO A 100 26.71 -0.77 11.11
CA PRO A 100 27.84 -0.71 10.19
C PRO A 100 27.75 0.52 9.28
N ALA A 101 28.85 1.23 9.12
CA ALA A 101 29.02 2.30 8.15
C ALA A 101 29.69 1.79 6.87
N SER A 102 29.66 2.59 5.81
CA SER A 102 30.23 2.25 4.51
C SER A 102 31.76 2.08 4.52
N ASP A 103 32.44 2.63 5.53
CA ASP A 103 33.89 2.48 5.74
C ASP A 103 34.26 1.20 6.53
N GLY A 104 33.27 0.35 6.83
CA GLY A 104 33.44 -0.88 7.61
C GLY A 104 33.53 -0.67 9.12
N LYS A 105 33.50 0.58 9.61
CA LYS A 105 33.45 0.86 11.05
C LYS A 105 32.03 0.79 11.58
N ILE A 106 31.89 0.70 12.89
CA ILE A 106 30.60 0.83 13.57
C ILE A 106 30.33 2.30 13.84
N PHE A 107 29.25 2.83 13.27
CA PHE A 107 28.70 4.12 13.65
C PHE A 107 27.77 3.95 14.85
N ARG A 108 28.04 4.67 15.95
CA ARG A 108 27.14 4.74 17.11
C ARG A 108 26.53 6.13 17.18
N LEU A 109 25.22 6.22 17.42
CA LEU A 109 24.55 7.51 17.57
C LEU A 109 25.14 8.33 18.73
N ALA A 110 25.58 7.66 19.79
CA ALA A 110 26.25 8.27 20.94
C ALA A 110 27.53 9.06 20.57
N ASP A 111 28.28 8.62 19.55
CA ASP A 111 29.53 9.26 19.12
C ASP A 111 29.26 10.59 18.39
N ALA A 112 28.02 10.82 17.96
CA ALA A 112 27.58 12.02 17.25
C ALA A 112 26.79 13.01 18.13
N ARG A 113 26.81 12.82 19.46
CA ARG A 113 26.16 13.74 20.41
C ARG A 113 26.61 15.20 20.20
N GLY A 114 25.66 16.12 20.31
CA GLY A 114 25.89 17.55 20.08
C GLY A 114 25.82 17.99 18.61
N ARG A 115 25.75 17.06 17.65
CA ARG A 115 25.57 17.36 16.23
C ARG A 115 24.09 17.27 15.84
N ARG A 116 23.67 18.07 14.85
CA ARG A 116 22.38 17.91 14.17
C ARG A 116 22.55 16.85 13.09
N LEU A 117 21.74 15.80 13.13
CA LEU A 117 21.81 14.67 12.19
C LEU A 117 20.49 14.54 11.43
N LEU A 118 20.58 14.23 10.14
CA LEU A 118 19.46 13.80 9.31
C LEU A 118 19.57 12.28 9.12
N LEU A 119 18.58 11.53 9.62
CA LEU A 119 18.51 10.08 9.44
C LEU A 119 17.53 9.78 8.31
N VAL A 120 18.06 9.18 7.23
CA VAL A 120 17.25 8.73 6.08
C VAL A 120 17.14 7.22 6.13
N CYS A 121 16.05 6.72 6.70
CA CYS A 121 15.74 5.30 6.70
C CYS A 121 15.04 4.93 5.39
N TYR A 122 15.60 4.01 4.61
CA TYR A 122 15.00 3.52 3.38
C TYR A 122 15.04 1.99 3.32
N ARG A 123 14.20 1.40 2.46
CA ARG A 123 14.16 -0.04 2.19
C ARG A 123 14.62 -0.28 0.75
N GLY A 124 15.72 -0.99 0.58
CA GLY A 124 16.31 -1.34 -0.71
C GLY A 124 17.80 -1.58 -0.57
N ILE A 125 18.39 -2.25 -1.56
CA ILE A 125 19.84 -2.29 -1.78
C ILE A 125 20.07 -1.26 -2.88
N TRP A 126 20.88 -0.24 -2.61
CA TRP A 126 21.52 0.57 -3.65
C TRP A 126 22.92 0.04 -3.85
#